data_AF-K9VVQ6-F1
#
_entry.id   AF-K9VVQ6-F1
#
_cell.length_a   1.000
_cell.length_b   1.000
_cell.length_c   1.000
_cell.angle_alpha   90.00
_cell.angle_beta   90.00
_cell.angle_gamma   90.00
#
_symmetry.space_group_name_H-M   'P 1'
#
loop_
_entity.id
_entity.type
_entity.pdbx_description
1 polymer ?
#
loop_
_entity_poly.entity_id
_entity_poly.type
_entity_poly.pdbx_seq_one_letter_code
_entity_poly.pdbx_strand_id
1 'polypeptide(L)' 'MKQTTPSAMPPCFEKWCGRFDDVFTHQSQKKGFRHYLGGLLGESERKNLTQMS' A
#
# COMPACT_ATOMS: atom_id res chain seq x y z
N MET A 1 -16.91 -9.28 -6.11
CA MET A 1 -15.59 -9.18 -5.45
C MET A 1 -15.66 -7.97 -4.53
N LYS A 2 -15.66 -8.16 -3.21
CA LYS A 2 -15.70 -7.04 -2.26
C LYS A 2 -14.42 -6.21 -2.50
N GLN A 3 -14.57 -4.91 -2.79
CA GLN A 3 -13.43 -4.00 -2.76
C GLN A 3 -12.96 -3.95 -1.30
N THR A 4 -11.99 -4.80 -0.96
CA THR A 4 -11.18 -4.65 0.23
C THR A 4 -10.21 -3.51 -0.05
N THR A 5 -10.73 -2.28 -0.07
CA THR A 5 -9.90 -1.12 0.27
C THR A 5 -9.48 -1.41 1.72
N PRO A 6 -8.19 -1.69 1.99
CA PRO A 6 -7.80 -2.03 3.35
C PRO A 6 -8.15 -0.83 4.22
N SER A 7 -9.00 -1.05 5.22
CA SER A 7 -9.24 -0.09 6.31
C SER A 7 -7.94 0.38 6.98
N ALA A 8 -6.84 -0.32 6.70
CA ALA A 8 -5.46 -0.10 7.09
C ALA A 8 -4.77 1.12 6.47
N MET A 9 -5.28 1.70 5.37
CA MET A 9 -4.56 2.80 4.72
C MET A 9 -4.69 4.04 5.61
N PRO A 10 -3.61 4.50 6.28
CA PRO A 10 -3.72 5.69 7.10
C PRO A 10 -4.16 6.86 6.20
N PRO A 11 -4.92 7.84 6.71
CA PRO A 11 -5.41 8.97 5.91
C PRO A 11 -4.28 9.79 5.26
N CYS A 12 -3.03 9.58 5.69
CA CYS A 12 -1.83 10.16 5.09
C CYS A 12 -1.13 9.28 4.05
N PHE A 13 -1.63 8.07 3.73
CA PHE A 13 -0.98 7.14 2.80
C PHE A 13 -0.87 7.70 1.39
N GLU A 14 -1.97 8.21 0.83
CA GLU A 14 -1.94 8.84 -0.50
C GLU A 14 -1.03 10.07 -0.51
N LYS A 15 -1.04 10.87 0.57
CA LYS A 15 -0.16 12.04 0.70
C LYS A 15 1.33 11.65 0.79
N TRP A 16 1.64 10.53 1.43
CA TRP A 16 2.99 10.00 1.50
C TRP A 16 3.42 9.39 0.16
N CYS A 17 2.54 8.63 -0.51
CA CYS A 17 2.79 8.09 -1.85
C CYS A 17 3.06 9.22 -2.86
N GLY A 18 2.38 10.36 -2.71
CA GLY A 18 2.61 11.56 -3.52
C GLY A 18 4.05 12.08 -3.48
N ARG A 19 4.83 11.79 -2.43
CA ARG A 19 6.26 12.15 -2.37
C ARG A 19 7.13 11.38 -3.38
N PHE A 20 6.63 10.25 -3.88
CA PHE A 20 7.32 9.41 -4.85
C PHE A 20 6.74 9.57 -6.26
N ASP A 21 5.74 10.43 -6.45
CA ASP A 21 5.11 10.60 -7.77
C ASP A 21 6.10 11.12 -8.83
N ASP A 22 7.12 11.89 -8.43
CA ASP A 22 8.16 12.39 -9.33
C ASP A 22 9.23 11.33 -9.68
N VAL A 23 9.28 10.23 -8.92
CA VAL A 23 10.19 9.09 -9.20
C VAL A 23 9.70 8.25 -10.37
N PHE A 24 8.38 8.26 -10.63
CA PHE A 24 7.76 7.42 -11.64
C PHE A 24 7.37 8.22 -12.87
N THR A 25 7.89 7.82 -14.03
CA THR A 25 7.58 8.45 -15.33
C THR A 25 6.19 8.05 -15.83
N HIS A 26 5.74 6.82 -15.54
CA HIS A 26 4.48 6.29 -16.05
C HIS A 26 3.42 6.12 -14.96
N GLN A 27 2.17 6.45 -15.29
CA GLN A 27 1.01 6.28 -14.39
C GLN A 27 0.81 4.82 -13.94
N SER A 28 1.17 3.84 -14.77
CA SER A 28 1.14 2.42 -14.42
C SER A 28 2.10 2.07 -13.28
N GLN A 29 3.28 2.70 -13.24
CA GLN A 29 4.26 2.49 -12.17
C GLN A 29 3.78 3.07 -10.84
N LYS A 30 3.17 4.27 -10.86
CA LYS A 30 2.55 4.89 -9.67
C LYS A 30 1.47 3.99 -9.08
N LYS A 31 0.59 3.47 -9.95
CA LYS A 31 -0.49 2.55 -9.54
C LYS A 31 0.06 1.23 -8.98
N GLY A 32 1.07 0.65 -9.64
CA GLY A 32 1.75 -0.56 -9.17
C GLY A 32 2.44 -0.37 -7.82
N PHE A 33 3.14 0.75 -7.64
CA PHE A 33 3.80 1.12 -6.39
C PHE A 33 2.81 1.28 -5.23
N ARG A 34 1.72 2.03 -5.44
CA ARG A 34 0.67 2.20 -4.43
C ARG A 34 -0.02 0.88 -4.07
N HIS A 35 -0.29 0.03 -5.06
CA HIS A 35 -0.82 -1.33 -4.81
C HIS A 35 0.17 -2.21 -4.04
N TYR A 36 1.45 -2.19 -4.39
CA TYR A 36 2.48 -2.97 -3.70
C TYR A 36 2.61 -2.55 -2.23
N LEU A 37 2.72 -1.25 -1.97
CA LEU A 37 2.75 -0.69 -0.61
C LEU A 37 1.47 -0.96 0.17
N GLY A 38 0.30 -0.85 -0.48
CA GLY A 38 -0.96 -1.20 0.16
C GLY A 38 -1.07 -2.69 0.48
N GLY A 39 -0.49 -3.54 -0.36
CA GLY A 39 -0.30 -4.97 -0.09
C GLY A 39 0.57 -5.19 1.14
N LEU A 40 1.74 -4.56 1.21
CA LEU A 40 2.65 -4.66 2.35
C LEU A 40 2.02 -4.16 3.67
N LEU A 41 1.31 -3.03 3.64
CA LEU A 41 0.63 -2.48 4.82
C LEU A 41 -0.56 -3.34 5.25
N GLY A 42 -1.33 -3.86 4.29
CA GLY A 42 -2.42 -4.81 4.57
C GLY A 42 -1.93 -6.19 5.01
N GLU A 43 -0.73 -6.61 4.60
CA GLU A 43 -0.03 -7.76 5.16
C GLU A 43 0.53 -7.44 6.54
N SER A 44 0.92 -6.21 6.84
CA SER A 44 1.41 -5.83 8.18
C SER A 44 0.31 -5.91 9.25
N GLU A 45 -0.96 -5.71 8.89
CA GLU A 45 -2.10 -5.99 9.78
C GLU A 45 -2.43 -7.48 9.92
N ARG A 46 -2.07 -8.30 8.92
CA ARG A 46 -2.11 -9.76 9.04
C ARG A 46 -0.79 -10.23 9.64
N LYS A 47 -0.72 -10.29 10.98
CA LYS A 47 0.39 -10.89 11.75
C LYS A 47 1.26 -11.78 10.86
N ASN A 48 2.50 -11.35 10.59
CA ASN A 48 3.45 -12.19 9.88
C ASN A 48 3.43 -13.58 10.52
N LEU A 49 3.46 -14.64 9.71
CA LEU A 49 3.50 -16.03 10.22
C LEU A 49 4.64 -16.24 11.24
N THR A 50 5.70 -15.42 11.17
CA THR A 50 6.82 -15.37 12.10
C THR A 50 6.53 -14.71 13.45
N GLN A 51 5.36 -14.10 13.64
CA GLN A 51 4.89 -13.47 14.89
C GLN A 51 3.72 -14.22 15.54
N MET A 52 3.31 -15.38 15.01
CA MET A 52 2.37 -16.29 15.65
C MET A 52 3.13 -17.29 16.52
N SER A 53 3.79 -16.78 17.57
CA SER A 53 4.36 -17.61 18.65
C SER A 53 3.28 -18.07 19.63
#